data_AF-A0A357D7P8-F1
#
_entry.id   AF-A0A357D7P8-F1
#
_cell.length_a   1.000
_cell.length_b   1.000
_cell.length_c   1.000
_cell.angle_alpha   90.00
_cell.angle_beta   90.00
_cell.angle_gamma   90.00
#
_symmetry.space_group_name_H-M   'P 1'
#
loop_
_entity.id
_entity.type
_entity.pdbx_description
1 polymer ?
#
loop_
_entity_poly.entity_id
_entity_poly.type
_entity_poly.pdbx_seq_one_letter_code
_entity_poly.pdbx_strand_id
1 'polypeptide(L)'
;GTGLVNIVIERLGFASVPFLNDPTHWRWTYVFLGIWKSVGWNTIIYLAALTNIDPQLYEAAAMDGAGRWRSMWHITLPGIRSTIITLLILSLGHILGSEFDRPYSLTNALVISASNVISTFIYTNGIRGLQFSLTTAVGLFQSVICVIFLFAANALAKKFGERGIW
;
A
#
# COMPACT_ATOMS: atom_id res chain seq x y z
N GLY A 1 -4.38 -13.97 -26.31
CA GLY A 1 -4.03 -14.88 -25.17
C GLY A 1 -5.26 -15.19 -24.33
N THR A 2 -5.31 -16.33 -23.61
CA THR A 2 -6.50 -16.84 -22.88
C THR A 2 -6.89 -16.08 -21.59
N GLY A 3 -6.76 -14.74 -21.58
CA GLY A 3 -7.18 -13.89 -20.48
C GLY A 3 -8.27 -12.91 -20.91
N LEU A 4 -9.35 -12.78 -20.13
CA LEU A 4 -10.47 -11.86 -20.43
C LEU A 4 -10.00 -10.44 -20.73
N VAL A 5 -9.04 -9.92 -19.96
CA VAL A 5 -8.47 -8.58 -20.16
C VAL A 5 -7.76 -8.47 -21.51
N ASN A 6 -6.94 -9.45 -21.89
CA ASN A 6 -6.28 -9.45 -23.20
C ASN A 6 -7.28 -9.61 -24.35
N ILE A 7 -8.35 -10.38 -24.18
CA ILE A 7 -9.42 -10.48 -25.19
C ILE A 7 -10.07 -9.12 -25.43
N VAL A 8 -10.33 -8.34 -24.37
CA VAL A 8 -10.89 -6.98 -24.50
C VAL A 8 -9.89 -6.03 -25.16
N ILE A 9 -8.61 -6.07 -24.77
CA ILE A 9 -7.55 -5.24 -25.36
C ILE A 9 -7.37 -5.55 -26.86
N GLU A 10 -7.33 -6.83 -27.21
CA GLU A 10 -7.24 -7.31 -28.61
C GLU A 10 -8.46 -6.87 -29.42
N ARG A 11 -9.68 -6.93 -28.85
CA ARG A 11 -10.91 -6.43 -29.50
C ARG A 11 -10.92 -4.91 -29.71
N LEU A 12 -10.18 -4.15 -28.91
CA LEU A 12 -10.00 -2.71 -29.08
C LEU A 12 -8.90 -2.36 -30.09
N GLY A 13 -8.25 -3.37 -30.71
CA GLY A 13 -7.24 -3.19 -31.76
C GLY A 13 -5.80 -3.09 -31.24
N PHE A 14 -5.56 -3.35 -29.95
CA PHE A 14 -4.22 -3.32 -29.35
C PHE A 14 -3.60 -4.72 -29.27
N ALA A 15 -2.27 -4.79 -29.10
CA ALA A 15 -1.57 -6.06 -28.92
C ALA A 15 -1.79 -6.64 -27.51
N SER A 16 -1.76 -7.98 -27.40
CA SER A 16 -1.84 -8.69 -26.12
C SER A 16 -0.73 -8.27 -25.17
N VAL A 17 -1.08 -7.98 -23.92
CA VAL A 17 -0.12 -7.57 -22.89
C VAL A 17 0.35 -8.80 -22.09
N PRO A 18 1.66 -9.05 -21.96
CA PRO A 18 2.21 -10.16 -21.20
C PRO A 18 2.28 -9.87 -19.69
N PHE A 19 1.13 -9.64 -19.04
CA PHE A 19 1.02 -9.18 -17.65
C PHE A 19 1.90 -9.92 -16.63
N LEU A 20 2.05 -11.24 -16.75
CA LEU A 20 2.83 -12.08 -15.83
C LEU A 20 4.10 -12.69 -16.45
N ASN A 21 4.37 -12.39 -17.72
CA ASN A 21 5.51 -12.98 -18.45
C ASN A 21 6.61 -11.95 -18.72
N ASP A 22 6.34 -10.66 -18.53
CA ASP A 22 7.33 -9.59 -18.62
C ASP A 22 7.54 -8.92 -17.25
N PRO A 23 8.79 -8.75 -16.76
CA PRO A 23 9.08 -8.15 -15.47
C PRO A 23 8.50 -6.74 -15.27
N THR A 24 8.41 -5.93 -16.32
CA THR A 24 7.91 -4.55 -16.22
C THR A 24 6.40 -4.54 -16.04
N HIS A 25 5.69 -5.31 -16.88
CA HIS A 25 4.24 -5.47 -16.77
C HIS A 25 3.83 -6.17 -15.47
N TRP A 26 4.66 -7.09 -14.98
CA TRP A 26 4.43 -7.75 -13.70
C TRP A 26 4.40 -6.74 -12.55
N ARG A 27 5.34 -5.78 -12.49
CA ARG A 27 5.36 -4.75 -11.43
C ARG A 27 4.10 -3.89 -11.45
N TRP A 28 3.66 -3.45 -12.62
CA TRP A 28 2.43 -2.66 -12.76
C TRP A 28 1.19 -3.46 -12.35
N THR A 29 1.10 -4.71 -12.82
CA THR A 29 0.01 -5.62 -12.46
C THR A 29 -0.01 -5.88 -10.95
N TYR A 30 1.17 -6.12 -10.37
CA TYR A 30 1.34 -6.31 -8.94
C TYR A 30 0.83 -5.10 -8.16
N VAL A 31 1.34 -3.90 -8.44
CA VAL A 31 0.92 -2.66 -7.75
C VAL A 31 -0.58 -2.43 -7.88
N PHE A 32 -1.14 -2.55 -9.09
CA PHE A 32 -2.55 -2.36 -9.35
C PHE A 32 -3.43 -3.33 -8.54
N LEU A 33 -3.10 -4.62 -8.51
CA LEU A 33 -3.82 -5.61 -7.71
C LEU A 33 -3.74 -5.32 -6.20
N GLY A 34 -2.63 -4.74 -5.74
CA GLY A 34 -2.46 -4.33 -4.34
C GLY A 34 -3.35 -3.16 -3.96
N ILE A 35 -3.39 -2.14 -4.82
CA ILE A 35 -4.29 -1.00 -4.66
C ILE A 35 -5.74 -1.50 -4.70
N TRP A 36 -6.09 -2.31 -5.70
CA TRP A 36 -7.43 -2.90 -5.82
C TRP A 36 -7.86 -3.66 -4.57
N LYS A 37 -7.00 -4.55 -4.04
CA LYS A 37 -7.27 -5.33 -2.84
C LYS A 37 -7.47 -4.44 -1.60
N SER A 38 -6.68 -3.38 -1.45
CA SER A 38 -6.67 -2.55 -0.24
C SER A 38 -7.66 -1.38 -0.27
N VAL A 39 -8.07 -0.92 -1.46
CA VAL A 39 -8.94 0.25 -1.63
C VAL A 39 -10.25 0.13 -0.87
N GLY A 40 -10.89 -1.05 -0.89
CA GLY A 40 -12.18 -1.24 -0.22
C GLY A 40 -12.12 -0.93 1.28
N TRP A 41 -11.19 -1.56 1.98
CA TRP A 41 -11.02 -1.37 3.43
C TRP A 41 -10.56 0.04 3.79
N ASN A 42 -9.56 0.56 3.06
CA ASN A 42 -9.04 1.91 3.32
C ASN A 42 -10.13 2.98 3.12
N THR A 43 -10.98 2.82 2.10
CA THR A 43 -12.08 3.76 1.82
C THR A 43 -13.08 3.81 2.97
N ILE A 44 -13.44 2.67 3.58
CA ILE A 44 -14.36 2.63 4.72
C ILE A 44 -13.81 3.46 5.89
N ILE A 45 -12.52 3.31 6.21
CA ILE A 45 -11.91 4.03 7.32
C ILE A 45 -11.83 5.53 7.03
N TYR A 46 -11.45 5.91 5.80
CA TYR A 46 -11.43 7.33 5.42
C TYR A 46 -12.83 7.95 5.43
N LEU A 47 -13.86 7.24 4.96
CA LEU A 47 -15.24 7.71 5.02
C LEU A 47 -15.72 7.90 6.48
N ALA A 48 -15.40 6.96 7.38
CA ALA A 48 -15.72 7.09 8.80
C ALA A 48 -14.99 8.27 9.47
N ALA A 49 -13.77 8.60 9.04
CA ALA A 49 -13.07 9.78 9.53
C ALA A 49 -13.71 11.08 9.01
N LEU A 50 -14.15 11.09 7.75
CA LEU A 50 -14.81 12.24 7.13
C LEU A 50 -16.13 12.61 7.82
N THR A 51 -16.88 11.63 8.33
CA THR A 51 -18.14 11.89 9.05
C THR A 51 -17.94 12.60 10.38
N ASN A 52 -16.72 12.64 10.91
CA ASN A 52 -16.41 13.38 12.15
C ASN A 52 -16.07 14.86 11.90
N ILE A 53 -15.93 15.29 10.64
CA ILE A 53 -15.68 16.70 10.32
C ILE A 53 -16.99 17.47 10.43
N ASP A 54 -16.97 18.59 11.16
CA ASP A 54 -18.11 19.49 11.30
C ASP A 54 -18.58 20.04 9.93
N PRO A 55 -19.85 19.78 9.54
CA PRO A 55 -20.42 20.33 8.30
C PRO A 55 -20.34 21.86 8.21
N GLN A 56 -20.36 22.58 9.34
CA GLN A 56 -20.30 24.04 9.35
C GLN A 56 -19.03 24.60 8.71
N LEU A 57 -17.91 23.85 8.76
CA LEU A 57 -16.67 24.24 8.10
C LEU A 57 -16.82 24.28 6.57
N TYR A 58 -17.58 23.33 6.01
CA TYR A 58 -17.84 23.28 4.57
C TYR A 58 -18.84 24.35 4.14
N GLU A 59 -19.86 24.61 4.95
CA GLU A 59 -20.85 25.66 4.69
C GLU A 59 -20.21 27.04 4.73
N ALA A 60 -19.41 27.36 5.76
CA ALA A 60 -18.68 28.62 5.86
C ALA A 60 -17.74 28.82 4.66
N ALA A 61 -16.99 27.79 4.27
CA ALA A 61 -16.10 27.87 3.11
C ALA A 61 -16.88 28.05 1.80
N ALA A 62 -18.06 27.46 1.66
CA ALA A 62 -18.92 27.69 0.50
C ALA A 62 -19.43 29.14 0.45
N MET A 63 -19.77 29.73 1.60
CA MET A 63 -20.13 31.16 1.70
C MET A 63 -18.95 32.08 1.32
N ASP A 64 -17.72 31.69 1.63
CA ASP A 64 -16.49 32.38 1.22
C ASP A 64 -16.07 32.10 -0.25
N GLY A 65 -16.88 31.36 -1.01
CA GLY A 65 -16.62 31.04 -2.42
C GLY A 65 -15.55 29.97 -2.65
N ALA A 66 -15.23 29.14 -1.65
CA ALA A 66 -14.32 28.01 -1.80
C ALA A 66 -14.97 26.89 -2.64
N GLY A 67 -14.35 26.54 -3.77
CA GLY A 67 -14.74 25.37 -4.56
C GLY A 67 -14.25 24.05 -3.97
N ARG A 68 -14.72 22.92 -4.52
CA ARG A 68 -14.46 21.55 -4.02
C ARG A 68 -12.98 21.25 -3.75
N TRP A 69 -12.09 21.72 -4.63
CA TRP A 69 -10.65 21.53 -4.47
C TRP A 69 -10.08 22.31 -3.28
N ARG A 70 -10.52 23.57 -3.06
CA ARG A 70 -10.07 24.36 -1.91
C ARG A 70 -10.54 23.73 -0.59
N SER A 71 -11.80 23.29 -0.54
CA SER A 71 -12.34 22.57 0.62
C SER A 71 -11.59 21.27 0.88
N MET A 72 -11.21 20.52 -0.16
CA MET A 72 -10.40 19.30 -0.01
C MET A 72 -9.05 19.60 0.67
N TRP A 73 -8.32 20.61 0.20
CA TRP A 73 -6.99 20.95 0.70
C TRP A 73 -6.98 21.62 2.08
N HIS A 74 -7.99 22.43 2.40
CA HIS A 74 -7.99 23.26 3.62
C HIS A 74 -8.92 22.75 4.73
N ILE A 75 -9.88 21.87 4.41
CA ILE A 75 -10.83 21.33 5.39
C ILE A 75 -10.68 19.82 5.47
N THR A 76 -10.85 19.13 4.35
CA THR A 76 -10.92 17.67 4.31
C THR A 76 -9.60 17.03 4.73
N LEU A 77 -8.50 17.35 4.02
CA LEU A 77 -7.17 16.78 4.28
C LEU A 77 -6.65 17.12 5.70
N PRO A 78 -6.74 18.37 6.19
CA PRO A 78 -6.40 18.68 7.57
C PRO A 78 -7.33 17.99 8.58
N GLY A 79 -8.63 17.86 8.30
CA GLY A 79 -9.61 17.26 9.20
C GLY A 79 -9.42 15.76 9.44
N ILE A 80 -8.94 15.01 8.44
CA ILE A 80 -8.65 13.56 8.57
C ILE A 80 -7.16 13.25 8.75
N ARG A 81 -6.30 14.26 8.98
CA ARG A 81 -4.84 14.07 9.03
C ARG A 81 -4.42 13.01 10.06
N SER A 82 -5.09 12.98 11.22
CA SER A 82 -4.85 11.98 12.27
C SER A 82 -5.03 10.57 11.75
N THR A 83 -6.17 10.32 11.09
CA THR A 83 -6.51 9.01 10.51
C THR A 83 -5.53 8.63 9.40
N ILE A 84 -5.13 9.56 8.53
CA ILE A 84 -4.13 9.30 7.48
C ILE A 84 -2.82 8.83 8.12
N ILE A 85 -2.36 9.52 9.16
CA ILE A 85 -1.10 9.19 9.82
C ILE A 85 -1.19 7.83 10.53
N THR A 86 -2.27 7.54 11.25
CA THR A 86 -2.48 6.23 11.89
C THR A 86 -2.48 5.11 10.85
N LEU A 87 -3.21 5.27 9.75
CA LEU A 87 -3.25 4.28 8.67
C LEU A 87 -1.88 4.12 7.99
N LEU A 88 -1.12 5.21 7.83
CA LEU A 88 0.23 5.16 7.30
C LEU A 88 1.15 4.34 8.21
N ILE A 89 1.11 4.55 9.53
CA ILE A 89 1.89 3.75 10.50
C ILE A 89 1.53 2.26 10.39
N LEU A 90 0.22 1.94 10.37
CA LEU A 90 -0.25 0.56 10.24
C LEU A 90 0.15 -0.06 8.89
N SER A 91 0.12 0.72 7.81
CA SER A 91 0.50 0.28 6.46
C SER A 91 2.01 0.00 6.36
N LEU A 92 2.86 0.80 6.98
CA LEU A 92 4.31 0.53 7.04
C LEU A 92 4.62 -0.82 7.70
N GLY A 93 3.88 -1.18 8.75
CA GLY A 93 4.00 -2.50 9.37
C GLY A 93 3.69 -3.65 8.39
N HIS A 94 2.69 -3.47 7.53
CA HIS A 94 2.30 -4.48 6.54
C HIS A 94 3.30 -4.59 5.37
N ILE A 95 3.80 -3.45 4.86
CA ILE A 95 4.78 -3.44 3.74
C ILE A 95 6.04 -4.21 4.10
N LEU A 96 6.51 -4.03 5.34
CA LEU A 96 7.74 -4.67 5.78
C LEU A 96 7.51 -6.12 6.21
N GLY A 97 6.34 -6.49 6.77
CA GLY A 97 6.13 -7.82 7.36
C GLY A 97 5.31 -8.84 6.55
N SER A 98 4.43 -8.42 5.64
CA SER A 98 3.20 -9.20 5.35
C SER A 98 2.90 -9.51 3.88
N GLU A 99 3.81 -9.23 2.95
CA GLU A 99 3.54 -9.45 1.52
C GLU A 99 4.25 -10.72 1.03
N PHE A 100 4.02 -11.88 1.65
CA PHE A 100 4.51 -13.15 1.10
C PHE A 100 3.58 -13.71 0.02
N ASP A 101 2.28 -13.79 0.34
CA ASP A 101 1.30 -14.54 -0.45
C ASP A 101 1.21 -14.06 -1.89
N ARG A 102 1.11 -12.74 -2.10
CA ARG A 102 0.91 -12.15 -3.43
C ARG A 102 2.13 -12.29 -4.34
N PRO A 103 3.35 -11.87 -3.95
CA PRO A 103 4.51 -12.03 -4.83
C PRO A 103 4.83 -13.50 -5.06
N TYR A 104 4.61 -14.37 -4.06
CA TYR A 104 4.77 -15.81 -4.22
C TYR A 104 3.74 -16.41 -5.20
N SER A 105 2.46 -16.03 -5.09
CA SER A 105 1.39 -16.57 -5.95
C SER A 105 1.51 -16.12 -7.41
N LEU A 106 2.05 -14.91 -7.65
CA LEU A 106 2.20 -14.35 -8.99
C LEU A 106 3.59 -14.60 -9.59
N THR A 107 4.47 -15.32 -8.89
CA THR A 107 5.84 -15.60 -9.38
C THR A 107 5.86 -16.71 -10.42
N ASN A 108 6.80 -16.65 -11.35
CA ASN A 108 7.16 -17.75 -12.24
C ASN A 108 8.61 -17.54 -12.76
N ALA A 109 9.12 -18.50 -13.51
CA ALA A 109 10.51 -18.49 -13.99
C ALA A 109 10.88 -17.24 -14.84
N LEU A 110 9.92 -16.65 -15.55
CA LEU A 110 10.16 -15.51 -16.45
C LEU A 110 10.23 -14.17 -15.70
N VAL A 111 9.58 -14.07 -14.54
CA VAL A 111 9.46 -12.81 -13.76
C VAL A 111 10.16 -12.87 -12.42
N ILE A 112 10.92 -13.93 -12.13
CA ILE A 112 11.60 -14.12 -10.85
C ILE A 112 12.51 -12.94 -10.47
N SER A 113 13.07 -12.23 -11.45
CA SER A 113 13.88 -11.04 -11.23
C SER A 113 13.10 -9.83 -10.70
N ALA A 114 11.78 -9.77 -10.95
CA ALA A 114 10.89 -8.72 -10.45
C ALA A 114 10.02 -9.15 -9.27
N SER A 115 9.69 -10.44 -9.17
CA SER A 115 8.84 -10.98 -8.11
C SER A 115 9.59 -11.42 -6.86
N ASN A 116 10.92 -11.58 -6.93
CA ASN A 116 11.73 -11.98 -5.79
C ASN A 116 11.90 -10.82 -4.81
N VAL A 117 11.15 -10.87 -3.72
CA VAL A 117 11.21 -9.95 -2.58
C VAL A 117 11.81 -10.67 -1.36
N ILE A 118 12.14 -9.90 -0.32
CA ILE A 118 12.77 -10.43 0.91
C ILE A 118 11.98 -11.61 1.49
N SER A 119 10.66 -11.51 1.58
CA SER A 119 9.78 -12.57 2.11
C SER A 119 9.85 -13.87 1.30
N THR A 120 9.83 -13.78 -0.04
CA THR A 120 9.95 -14.95 -0.93
C THR A 120 11.36 -15.53 -0.94
N PHE A 121 12.38 -14.67 -0.84
CA PHE A 121 13.77 -15.07 -0.75
C PHE A 121 14.04 -15.89 0.52
N ILE A 122 13.56 -15.39 1.68
CA ILE A 122 13.66 -16.06 2.97
C ILE A 122 12.96 -17.42 2.91
N TYR A 123 11.73 -17.49 2.38
CA TYR A 123 11.01 -18.74 2.27
C TYR A 123 11.74 -19.77 1.39
N THR A 124 12.25 -19.34 0.24
CA THR A 124 12.86 -20.24 -0.75
C THR A 124 14.26 -20.69 -0.34
N ASN A 125 15.12 -19.81 0.16
CA ASN A 125 16.49 -20.16 0.54
C ASN A 125 16.58 -20.68 1.98
N GLY A 126 15.70 -20.17 2.84
CA GLY A 126 15.65 -20.53 4.25
C GLY A 126 14.94 -21.82 4.54
N ILE A 127 13.65 -21.86 4.27
CA ILE A 127 12.79 -22.98 4.65
C ILE A 127 12.99 -24.17 3.70
N ARG A 128 13.07 -23.93 2.38
CA ARG A 128 13.36 -25.03 1.43
C ARG A 128 14.84 -25.41 1.36
N GLY A 129 15.74 -24.44 1.55
CA GLY A 129 17.20 -24.66 1.51
C GLY A 129 17.82 -25.05 2.86
N LEU A 130 17.01 -25.20 3.92
CA LEU A 130 17.43 -25.51 5.30
C LEU A 130 18.39 -24.47 5.94
N GLN A 131 18.47 -23.26 5.39
CA GLN A 131 19.31 -22.16 5.91
C GLN A 131 18.57 -21.32 6.96
N PHE A 132 18.26 -21.94 8.10
CA PHE A 132 17.50 -21.29 9.18
C PHE A 132 18.24 -20.14 9.87
N SER A 133 19.58 -20.21 9.94
CA SER A 133 20.42 -19.14 10.53
C SER A 133 20.31 -17.84 9.73
N LEU A 134 20.45 -17.92 8.40
CA LEU A 134 20.34 -16.77 7.50
C LEU A 134 18.93 -16.17 7.52
N THR A 135 17.91 -17.02 7.52
CA THR A 135 16.49 -16.64 7.62
C THR A 135 16.20 -15.84 8.89
N THR A 136 16.65 -16.36 10.03
CA THR A 136 16.44 -15.73 11.34
C THR A 136 17.16 -14.38 11.41
N ALA A 137 18.38 -14.28 10.88
CA ALA A 137 19.15 -13.04 10.85
C ALA A 137 18.44 -11.95 10.00
N VAL A 138 17.94 -12.30 8.82
CA VAL A 138 17.21 -11.36 7.95
C VAL A 138 15.89 -10.93 8.62
N GLY A 139 15.16 -11.87 9.23
CA GLY A 139 13.92 -11.55 9.96
C GLY A 139 14.13 -10.62 11.16
N LEU A 140 15.22 -10.81 11.91
CA LEU A 140 15.63 -9.92 13.01
C LEU A 140 15.96 -8.51 12.49
N PHE A 141 16.78 -8.42 11.43
CA PHE A 141 17.13 -7.15 10.82
C PHE A 141 15.90 -6.39 10.31
N GLN A 142 14.98 -7.10 9.64
CA GLN A 142 13.71 -6.55 9.18
C GLN A 142 12.85 -6.05 10.35
N SER A 143 12.80 -6.78 11.46
CA SER A 143 12.07 -6.36 12.67
C SER A 143 12.63 -5.08 13.27
N VAL A 144 13.95 -4.92 13.31
CA VAL A 144 14.61 -3.68 13.77
C VAL A 144 14.24 -2.50 12.86
N ILE A 145 14.27 -2.70 11.55
CA ILE A 145 13.87 -1.67 10.57
C ILE A 145 12.39 -1.28 10.77
N CYS A 146 11.49 -2.25 10.96
CA CYS A 146 10.08 -1.98 11.26
C CYS A 146 9.92 -1.08 12.48
N VAL A 147 10.65 -1.38 13.55
CA VAL A 147 10.61 -0.61 14.80
C VAL A 147 11.09 0.82 14.56
N ILE A 148 12.19 1.02 13.84
CA ILE A 148 12.71 2.36 13.48
C ILE A 148 11.67 3.15 12.68
N PHE A 149 11.08 2.55 11.65
CA PHE A 149 10.05 3.19 10.83
C PHE A 149 8.79 3.53 11.63
N LEU A 150 8.37 2.65 12.54
CA LEU A 150 7.23 2.88 13.41
C LEU A 150 7.48 4.08 14.33
N PHE A 151 8.66 4.13 14.97
CA PHE A 151 9.03 5.28 15.81
C PHE A 151 9.13 6.57 15.00
N ALA A 152 9.71 6.53 13.79
CA ALA A 152 9.82 7.70 12.92
C ALA A 152 8.45 8.22 12.49
N ALA A 153 7.55 7.34 12.06
CA ALA A 153 6.20 7.69 11.66
C ALA A 153 5.36 8.22 12.85
N ASN A 154 5.50 7.63 14.04
CA ASN A 154 4.87 8.13 15.26
C ASN A 154 5.45 9.49 15.71
N ALA A 155 6.75 9.70 15.57
CA ALA A 155 7.38 10.98 15.87
C ALA A 155 6.92 12.09 14.91
N LEU A 156 6.79 11.78 13.62
CA LEU A 156 6.16 12.66 12.63
C LEU A 156 4.73 13.00 13.03
N ALA A 157 3.93 12.01 13.45
CA ALA A 157 2.56 12.21 13.94
C ALA A 157 2.51 13.26 15.06
N LYS A 158 3.33 13.08 16.10
CA LYS A 158 3.41 14.00 17.24
C LYS A 158 3.87 15.40 16.82
N LYS A 159 4.80 15.51 15.87
CA LYS A 159 5.31 16.79 15.36
C LYS A 159 4.26 17.61 14.61
N PHE A 160 3.30 16.95 13.94
CA PHE A 160 2.18 17.63 13.28
C PHE A 160 1.02 17.99 14.22
N GLY A 161 1.20 17.83 15.54
CA GLY A 161 0.23 18.23 16.56
C GLY A 161 -0.94 17.26 16.72
N GLU A 162 -0.78 16.02 16.27
CA GLU A 162 -1.76 14.96 16.46
C GLU A 162 -1.43 14.11 17.69
N ARG A 163 -2.49 13.61 18.36
CA ARG A 163 -2.33 12.65 19.45
C ARG A 163 -1.66 11.40 18.89
N GLY A 164 -0.40 11.18 19.27
CA GLY A 164 0.29 9.94 18.95
C GLY A 164 -0.42 8.73 19.57
N ILE A 165 0.00 7.53 19.19
CA ILE A 165 -0.57 6.25 19.69
C ILE A 165 -0.29 5.99 21.18
N TRP A 166 0.23 6.99 21.91
CA TRP A 166 0.47 7.06 23.35
C TRP A 166 0.47 8.52 23.79
#